data_AF-A0A7G2D6X8-F1
#
_entry.id   AF-A0A7G2D6X8-F1
#
_cell.length_a   1.000
_cell.length_b   1.000
_cell.length_c   1.000
_cell.angle_alpha   90.00
_cell.angle_beta   90.00
_cell.angle_gamma   90.00
#
_symmetry.space_group_name_H-M   'P 1'
#
loop_
_entity.id
_entity.type
_entity.pdbx_description
1 polymer ?
#
loop_
_entity_poly.entity_id
_entity_poly.type
_entity_poly.pdbx_seq_one_letter_code
_entity_poly.pdbx_strand_id
1 'polypeptide(L)'
;MNSKNLKFLVILLIVLIGAYPVNAMPYWAKPGVYIKYASLRHEEIARKYASTGMSLSTGDVVLEVNGTYIQMSAMGDTYLTFTILGDEGDYLLMKLILEMFNVTIKQFGDKTVVLWPESALISKKTLDNETLFNVTEARYSCTYKIRKEDSMVFDTAGTNYGHTILWDDLGNAPITVDQPFQLVGFAGNSVSKVVNVTSLDVSVITRTSNFTKPVIYVRTAGGMSVKTPIGEVSFSGTDAILYFDGSTGMFVTGLFPTAPDLAACGVKLVYFMDQWGMYMSRNHKEDGKLYTYGIGFYDTNAEFGVAETVQFSKSETDTKYLYTAVVLLLVLAVVVAWRKRQ
;
A
#
# COMPACT_ATOMS: atom_id res chain seq x y z
N MET A 1 47.57 23.97 -0.20
CA MET A 1 46.17 23.93 -0.70
C MET A 1 45.63 25.35 -0.78
N ASN A 2 45.23 25.81 -1.97
CA ASN A 2 44.79 27.19 -2.17
C ASN A 2 43.47 27.44 -1.40
N SER A 3 43.23 28.63 -0.84
CA SER A 3 42.09 28.86 0.08
C SER A 3 40.71 28.55 -0.52
N LYS A 4 40.60 28.56 -1.86
CA LYS A 4 39.38 28.19 -2.59
C LYS A 4 39.08 26.69 -2.45
N ASN A 5 40.11 25.86 -2.43
CA ASN A 5 39.99 24.40 -2.37
C ASN A 5 39.57 23.93 -0.96
N LEU A 6 40.00 24.63 0.09
CA LEU A 6 39.59 24.32 1.47
C LEU A 6 38.12 24.68 1.72
N LYS A 7 37.65 25.84 1.22
CA LYS A 7 36.24 26.23 1.30
C LYS A 7 35.34 25.27 0.53
N PHE A 8 35.77 24.85 -0.66
CA PHE A 8 35.05 23.87 -1.46
C PHE A 8 34.95 22.52 -0.76
N LEU A 9 36.05 22.03 -0.16
CA LEU A 9 36.08 20.75 0.58
C LEU A 9 35.13 20.76 1.79
N VAL A 10 35.09 21.86 2.54
CA VAL A 10 34.21 22.01 3.70
C VAL A 10 32.73 22.04 3.29
N ILE A 11 32.40 22.77 2.22
CA ILE A 11 31.02 22.79 1.68
C ILE A 11 30.63 21.40 1.17
N LEU A 12 31.54 20.71 0.46
CA LEU A 12 31.33 19.35 -0.04
C LEU A 12 31.08 18.38 1.12
N LEU A 13 31.85 18.47 2.22
CA LEU A 13 31.65 17.61 3.40
C LEU A 13 30.30 17.87 4.09
N ILE A 14 29.87 19.13 4.20
CA ILE A 14 28.56 19.49 4.79
C ILE A 14 27.42 18.95 3.90
N VAL A 15 27.56 19.05 2.58
CA VAL A 15 26.59 18.49 1.62
C VAL A 15 26.56 16.96 1.70
N LEU A 16 27.72 16.30 1.83
CA LEU A 16 27.81 14.85 1.96
C LEU A 16 27.24 14.32 3.28
N ILE A 17 27.36 15.07 4.38
CA ILE A 17 26.77 14.72 5.68
C ILE A 17 25.25 14.93 5.68
N GLY A 18 24.73 15.87 4.87
CA GLY A 18 23.28 16.04 4.65
C GLY A 18 22.69 15.07 3.63
N ALA A 19 23.52 14.34 2.88
CA ALA A 19 23.13 13.42 1.81
C ALA A 19 23.13 11.95 2.27
N TYR A 20 22.75 11.67 3.51
CA TYR A 20 22.41 10.29 3.86
C TYR A 20 21.23 9.87 2.98
N PRO A 21 21.31 8.71 2.29
CA PRO A 21 20.16 8.18 1.57
C PRO A 21 19.09 7.86 2.60
N VAL A 22 18.10 8.73 2.68
CA VAL A 22 16.93 8.53 3.52
C VAL A 22 16.04 7.53 2.77
N ASN A 23 16.05 6.28 3.22
CA ASN A 23 15.14 5.27 2.66
C ASN A 23 13.73 5.58 3.14
N ALA A 24 12.77 5.67 2.22
CA ALA A 24 11.35 5.91 2.52
C ALA A 24 10.62 4.65 3.04
N MET A 25 11.36 3.73 3.67
CA MET A 25 10.89 2.39 4.01
C MET A 25 10.76 2.25 5.53
N PRO A 26 9.63 1.70 6.04
CA PRO A 26 9.48 1.46 7.46
C PRO A 26 10.54 0.49 7.98
N TYR A 27 10.97 0.69 9.23
CA TYR A 27 12.00 -0.14 9.86
C TYR A 27 11.64 -1.65 9.91
N TRP A 28 10.34 -1.97 9.86
CA TRP A 28 9.83 -3.33 9.90
C TRP A 28 9.81 -4.02 8.54
N ALA A 29 9.98 -3.28 7.43
CA ALA A 29 9.93 -3.84 6.08
C ALA A 29 11.26 -4.52 5.72
N LYS A 30 11.42 -5.78 6.13
CA LYS A 30 12.60 -6.61 5.90
C LYS A 30 12.24 -7.95 5.23
N PRO A 31 13.17 -8.59 4.50
CA PRO A 31 12.93 -9.91 3.91
C PRO A 31 12.37 -10.92 4.92
N GLY A 32 11.37 -11.70 4.48
CA GLY A 32 10.63 -12.64 5.30
C GLY A 32 9.40 -12.07 6.01
N VAL A 33 9.23 -10.74 6.05
CA VAL A 33 8.01 -10.13 6.59
C VAL A 33 6.86 -10.28 5.61
N TYR A 34 5.69 -10.63 6.12
CA TYR A 34 4.44 -10.62 5.39
C TYR A 34 3.39 -9.76 6.09
N ILE A 35 2.47 -9.19 5.31
CA ILE A 35 1.26 -8.56 5.82
C ILE A 35 0.07 -9.17 5.09
N LYS A 36 -0.93 -9.59 5.86
CA LYS A 36 -2.14 -10.21 5.37
C LYS A 36 -3.34 -9.31 5.67
N TYR A 37 -4.15 -9.09 4.65
CA TYR A 37 -5.40 -8.35 4.68
C TYR A 37 -6.56 -9.27 4.34
N ALA A 38 -7.74 -8.97 4.86
CA ALA A 38 -8.94 -9.76 4.64
C ALA A 38 -10.19 -8.89 4.43
N SER A 39 -11.09 -9.39 3.60
CA SER A 39 -12.50 -9.01 3.58
C SER A 39 -13.31 -10.25 3.92
N LEU A 40 -13.88 -10.24 5.13
CA LEU A 40 -14.52 -11.41 5.70
C LEU A 40 -16.02 -11.43 5.42
N ARG A 41 -16.54 -12.61 5.09
CA ARG A 41 -17.97 -12.87 4.93
C ARG A 41 -18.65 -12.82 6.29
N HIS A 42 -19.87 -12.29 6.33
CA HIS A 42 -20.70 -12.30 7.52
C HIS A 42 -22.13 -12.71 7.17
N GLU A 43 -22.60 -13.84 7.72
CA GLU A 43 -23.87 -14.47 7.29
C GLU A 43 -25.10 -13.57 7.46
N GLU A 44 -25.13 -12.71 8.48
CA GLU A 44 -26.25 -11.79 8.63
C GLU A 44 -26.29 -10.71 7.54
N ILE A 45 -25.13 -10.22 7.13
CA ILE A 45 -25.03 -9.25 6.06
C ILE A 45 -25.37 -9.94 4.74
N ALA A 46 -24.78 -11.10 4.47
CA ALA A 46 -25.07 -11.87 3.27
C ALA A 46 -26.58 -12.19 3.12
N ARG A 47 -27.24 -12.67 4.20
CA ARG A 47 -28.69 -12.94 4.20
C ARG A 47 -29.52 -11.67 3.97
N LYS A 48 -29.12 -10.54 4.54
CA LYS A 48 -29.81 -9.25 4.35
C LYS A 48 -29.76 -8.78 2.90
N TYR A 49 -28.64 -8.91 2.21
CA TYR A 49 -28.58 -8.55 0.79
C TYR A 49 -29.37 -9.56 -0.06
N ALA A 50 -29.24 -10.86 0.23
CA ALA A 50 -29.98 -11.90 -0.47
C ALA A 50 -31.50 -11.71 -0.39
N SER A 51 -32.04 -11.28 0.76
CA SER A 51 -33.48 -11.01 0.92
C SER A 51 -33.99 -9.83 0.07
N THR A 52 -33.09 -8.97 -0.40
CA THR A 52 -33.39 -7.87 -1.33
C THR A 52 -33.15 -8.24 -2.80
N GLY A 53 -32.84 -9.51 -3.10
CA GLY A 53 -32.49 -9.96 -4.45
C GLY A 53 -31.10 -9.53 -4.92
N MET A 54 -30.24 -9.08 -4.00
CA MET A 54 -28.87 -8.65 -4.28
C MET A 54 -27.87 -9.64 -3.68
N SER A 55 -26.72 -9.82 -4.32
CA SER A 55 -25.56 -10.51 -3.74
C SER A 55 -24.48 -9.49 -3.39
N LEU A 56 -23.87 -9.65 -2.22
CA LEU A 56 -22.70 -8.86 -1.83
C LEU A 56 -21.49 -9.79 -1.77
N SER A 57 -20.56 -9.59 -2.68
CA SER A 57 -19.24 -10.21 -2.70
C SER A 57 -18.39 -9.67 -1.53
N THR A 58 -17.40 -10.43 -1.09
CA THR A 58 -16.31 -9.89 -0.24
C THR A 58 -15.17 -9.34 -1.08
N GLY A 59 -15.05 -9.79 -2.33
CA GLY A 59 -14.05 -9.34 -3.29
C GLY A 59 -14.57 -9.49 -4.72
N ASP A 60 -14.55 -8.41 -5.48
CA ASP A 60 -14.63 -8.44 -6.94
C ASP A 60 -13.26 -8.03 -7.50
N VAL A 61 -12.68 -8.86 -8.36
CA VAL A 61 -11.35 -8.64 -8.92
C VAL A 61 -11.41 -8.82 -10.41
N VAL A 62 -10.90 -7.83 -11.16
CA VAL A 62 -10.62 -7.95 -12.58
C VAL A 62 -9.12 -8.04 -12.75
N LEU A 63 -8.63 -9.03 -13.49
CA LEU A 63 -7.23 -9.22 -13.80
C LEU A 63 -7.04 -9.56 -15.27
N GLU A 64 -5.85 -9.27 -15.77
CA GLU A 64 -5.41 -9.67 -17.10
C GLU A 64 -4.20 -10.59 -16.96
N VAL A 65 -4.33 -11.84 -17.39
CA VAL A 65 -3.25 -12.84 -17.33
C VAL A 65 -3.06 -13.42 -18.72
N ASN A 66 -1.86 -13.26 -19.28
CA ASN A 66 -1.50 -13.77 -20.61
C ASN A 66 -2.47 -13.34 -21.73
N GLY A 67 -3.03 -12.12 -21.61
CA GLY A 67 -4.01 -11.56 -22.55
C GLY A 67 -5.45 -12.04 -22.35
N THR A 68 -5.72 -12.89 -21.34
CA THR A 68 -7.09 -13.27 -20.95
C THR A 68 -7.58 -12.35 -19.85
N TYR A 69 -8.74 -11.72 -20.08
CA TYR A 69 -9.46 -10.96 -19.05
C TYR A 69 -10.27 -11.91 -18.18
N ILE A 70 -10.10 -11.77 -16.87
CA ILE A 70 -10.75 -12.63 -15.88
C ILE A 70 -11.41 -11.73 -14.84
N GLN A 71 -12.69 -11.95 -14.60
CA GLN A 71 -13.44 -11.35 -13.50
C GLN A 71 -13.74 -12.43 -12.46
N MET A 72 -13.39 -12.18 -11.20
CA MET A 72 -13.63 -13.07 -10.08
C MET A 72 -14.49 -12.36 -9.04
N SER A 73 -15.55 -13.02 -8.58
CA SER A 73 -16.43 -12.54 -7.52
C SER A 73 -16.48 -13.57 -6.40
N ALA A 74 -15.94 -13.24 -5.23
CA ALA A 74 -15.94 -14.11 -4.04
C ALA A 74 -17.19 -13.89 -3.21
N MET A 75 -17.91 -14.99 -2.95
CA MET A 75 -19.03 -15.01 -2.01
C MET A 75 -18.59 -15.50 -0.62
N GLY A 76 -17.42 -16.14 -0.49
CA GLY A 76 -16.75 -16.51 0.75
C GLY A 76 -15.77 -15.42 1.22
N ASP A 77 -14.75 -15.78 1.99
CA ASP A 77 -13.71 -14.84 2.42
C ASP A 77 -12.75 -14.49 1.27
N THR A 78 -12.14 -13.32 1.34
CA THR A 78 -11.07 -12.88 0.44
C THR A 78 -9.85 -12.44 1.23
N TYR A 79 -8.66 -12.87 0.83
CA TYR A 79 -7.39 -12.51 1.45
C TYR A 79 -6.38 -11.97 0.44
N LEU A 80 -5.66 -10.94 0.84
CA LEU A 80 -4.45 -10.45 0.16
C LEU A 80 -3.26 -10.63 1.09
N THR A 81 -2.24 -11.36 0.66
CA THR A 81 -0.98 -11.50 1.39
C THR A 81 0.15 -10.89 0.58
N PHE A 82 0.85 -9.94 1.17
CA PHE A 82 2.07 -9.35 0.63
C PHE A 82 3.26 -9.88 1.42
N THR A 83 4.30 -10.34 0.75
CA THR A 83 5.51 -10.88 1.39
C THR A 83 6.74 -10.24 0.78
N ILE A 84 7.64 -9.74 1.62
CA ILE A 84 8.96 -9.28 1.21
C ILE A 84 9.83 -10.52 1.00
N LEU A 85 10.12 -10.87 -0.25
CA LEU A 85 10.93 -12.04 -0.58
C LEU A 85 12.43 -11.79 -0.39
N GLY A 86 12.90 -10.57 -0.68
CA GLY A 86 14.33 -10.25 -0.66
C GLY A 86 14.61 -8.76 -0.82
N ASP A 87 15.86 -8.40 -0.57
CA ASP A 87 16.43 -7.07 -0.80
C ASP A 87 17.38 -7.16 -2.00
N GLU A 88 17.05 -6.44 -3.08
CA GLU A 88 17.77 -6.40 -4.35
C GLU A 88 18.38 -5.01 -4.59
N GLY A 89 19.25 -4.56 -3.69
CA GLY A 89 20.02 -3.32 -3.87
C GLY A 89 19.17 -2.08 -3.61
N ASP A 90 18.50 -1.54 -4.63
CA ASP A 90 17.63 -0.35 -4.50
C ASP A 90 16.15 -0.73 -4.31
N TYR A 91 15.83 -2.03 -4.42
CA TYR A 91 14.46 -2.53 -4.43
C TYR A 91 14.23 -3.62 -3.39
N LEU A 92 13.04 -3.68 -2.82
CA LEU A 92 12.48 -4.88 -2.22
C LEU A 92 11.79 -5.71 -3.30
N LEU A 93 12.08 -7.02 -3.33
CA LEU A 93 11.32 -7.98 -4.11
C LEU A 93 10.09 -8.40 -3.31
N MET A 94 8.91 -8.20 -3.89
CA MET A 94 7.63 -8.48 -3.26
C MET A 94 6.94 -9.66 -3.93
N LYS A 95 6.17 -10.42 -3.15
CA LYS A 95 5.18 -11.39 -3.63
C LYS A 95 3.80 -10.98 -3.16
N LEU A 96 2.86 -10.93 -4.07
CA LEU A 96 1.44 -10.82 -3.76
C LEU A 96 0.78 -12.18 -3.98
N ILE A 97 -0.10 -12.56 -3.05
CA ILE A 97 -0.98 -13.72 -3.15
C ILE A 97 -2.41 -13.24 -2.88
N LEU A 98 -3.31 -13.48 -3.82
CA LEU A 98 -4.75 -13.30 -3.69
C LEU A 98 -5.39 -14.67 -3.50
N GLU A 99 -6.16 -14.85 -2.43
CA GLU A 99 -6.93 -16.06 -2.12
C GLU A 99 -8.39 -15.67 -1.98
N MET A 100 -9.27 -16.35 -2.70
CA MET A 100 -10.70 -16.08 -2.74
C MET A 100 -11.48 -17.38 -2.57
N PHE A 101 -12.52 -17.37 -1.76
CA PHE A 101 -13.34 -18.56 -1.48
C PHE A 101 -14.77 -18.42 -2.01
N ASN A 102 -15.35 -19.54 -2.44
CA ASN A 102 -16.66 -19.64 -3.09
C ASN A 102 -16.79 -18.60 -4.22
N VAL A 103 -16.07 -18.85 -5.32
CA VAL A 103 -15.78 -17.86 -6.35
C VAL A 103 -16.51 -18.19 -7.64
N THR A 104 -17.15 -17.18 -8.21
CA THR A 104 -17.57 -17.20 -9.61
C THR A 104 -16.50 -16.50 -10.45
N ILE A 105 -15.96 -17.21 -11.44
CA ILE A 105 -14.94 -16.72 -12.36
C ILE A 105 -15.53 -16.63 -13.76
N LYS A 106 -15.47 -15.45 -14.37
CA LYS A 106 -15.77 -15.22 -15.78
C LYS A 106 -14.47 -14.99 -16.53
N GLN A 107 -14.25 -15.73 -17.61
CA GLN A 107 -13.09 -15.53 -18.48
C GLN A 107 -13.57 -15.17 -19.88
N PHE A 108 -12.96 -14.15 -20.47
CA PHE A 108 -13.31 -13.67 -21.80
C PHE A 108 -12.26 -14.12 -22.81
N GLY A 109 -12.74 -14.59 -23.98
CA GLY A 109 -11.92 -15.12 -25.06
C GLY A 109 -11.67 -16.63 -25.01
N ASP A 110 -10.89 -17.13 -25.96
CA ASP A 110 -10.78 -18.57 -26.25
C ASP A 110 -9.83 -19.33 -25.30
N LYS A 111 -9.02 -18.61 -24.54
CA LYS A 111 -8.02 -19.19 -23.63
C LYS A 111 -8.58 -19.30 -22.22
N THR A 112 -8.54 -20.52 -21.67
CA THR A 112 -8.81 -20.76 -20.25
C THR A 112 -7.54 -20.63 -19.42
N VAL A 113 -7.56 -19.76 -18.42
CA VAL A 113 -6.52 -19.62 -17.39
C VAL A 113 -7.02 -20.29 -16.12
N VAL A 114 -6.33 -21.34 -15.65
CA VAL A 114 -6.73 -22.03 -14.43
C VAL A 114 -6.11 -21.32 -13.22
N LEU A 115 -6.97 -20.80 -12.34
CA LEU A 115 -6.59 -20.10 -11.10
C LEU A 115 -7.04 -20.87 -9.86
N TRP A 116 -7.35 -22.15 -9.99
CA TRP A 116 -7.89 -23.01 -8.93
C TRP A 116 -7.29 -24.42 -9.05
N PRO A 117 -7.17 -25.18 -7.96
CA PRO A 117 -6.82 -26.59 -8.05
C PRO A 117 -7.96 -27.39 -8.68
N GLU A 118 -7.65 -28.51 -9.34
CA GLU A 118 -8.65 -29.31 -10.05
C GLU A 118 -9.84 -29.73 -9.16
N SER A 119 -9.57 -30.07 -7.90
CA SER A 119 -10.58 -30.43 -6.90
C SER A 119 -11.55 -29.30 -6.53
N ALA A 120 -11.23 -28.05 -6.84
CA ALA A 120 -12.06 -26.90 -6.51
C ALA A 120 -13.14 -26.61 -7.55
N LEU A 121 -13.11 -27.24 -8.73
CA LEU A 121 -14.11 -26.97 -9.79
C LEU A 121 -15.48 -27.55 -9.44
N ILE A 122 -16.47 -26.70 -9.25
CA ILE A 122 -17.86 -27.10 -9.00
C ILE A 122 -18.63 -27.22 -10.31
N SER A 123 -18.51 -26.22 -11.19
CA SER A 123 -19.19 -26.22 -12.48
C SER A 123 -18.49 -25.33 -13.50
N LYS A 124 -18.69 -25.67 -14.78
CA LYS A 124 -18.24 -24.91 -15.95
C LYS A 124 -19.43 -24.70 -16.87
N LYS A 125 -19.62 -23.47 -17.35
CA LYS A 125 -20.60 -23.12 -18.38
C LYS A 125 -19.94 -22.24 -19.43
N THR A 126 -19.89 -22.73 -20.67
CA THR A 126 -19.41 -21.93 -21.81
C THR A 126 -20.60 -21.19 -22.42
N LEU A 127 -20.39 -19.89 -22.65
CA LEU A 127 -21.27 -18.98 -23.38
C LEU A 127 -20.51 -18.47 -24.61
N ASP A 128 -21.18 -17.77 -25.54
CA ASP A 128 -20.59 -17.45 -26.85
C ASP A 128 -19.25 -16.70 -26.77
N ASN A 129 -19.11 -15.74 -25.83
CA ASN A 129 -17.89 -14.92 -25.67
C ASN A 129 -17.25 -15.01 -24.27
N GLU A 130 -17.80 -15.84 -23.37
CA GLU A 130 -17.27 -15.98 -22.01
C GLU A 130 -17.41 -17.43 -21.50
N THR A 131 -16.48 -17.84 -20.64
CA THR A 131 -16.61 -19.08 -19.88
C THR A 131 -16.76 -18.77 -18.40
N LEU A 132 -17.85 -19.26 -17.81
CA LEU A 132 -18.15 -19.16 -16.40
C LEU A 132 -17.67 -20.41 -15.67
N PHE A 133 -16.95 -20.23 -14.58
CA PHE A 133 -16.56 -21.27 -13.65
C PHE A 133 -17.08 -20.92 -12.26
N ASN A 134 -17.63 -21.90 -11.55
CA ASN A 134 -17.83 -21.78 -10.11
C ASN A 134 -16.85 -22.70 -9.43
N VAL A 135 -16.10 -22.16 -8.48
CA VAL A 135 -15.02 -22.89 -7.78
C VAL A 135 -15.12 -22.66 -6.28
N THR A 136 -14.71 -23.65 -5.49
CA THR A 136 -14.67 -23.50 -4.02
C THR A 136 -13.59 -22.53 -3.57
N GLU A 137 -12.49 -22.45 -4.32
CA GLU A 137 -11.36 -21.56 -4.05
C GLU A 137 -10.66 -21.15 -5.35
N ALA A 138 -10.11 -19.94 -5.35
CA ALA A 138 -9.26 -19.41 -6.40
C ALA A 138 -8.03 -18.76 -5.78
N ARG A 139 -6.86 -18.96 -6.40
CA ARG A 139 -5.58 -18.42 -5.96
C ARG A 139 -4.81 -17.82 -7.13
N TYR A 140 -4.38 -16.59 -6.96
CA TYR A 140 -3.50 -15.88 -7.88
C TYR A 140 -2.23 -15.43 -7.15
N SER A 141 -1.09 -15.46 -7.82
CA SER A 141 0.15 -14.95 -7.26
C SER A 141 1.05 -14.33 -8.32
N CYS A 142 1.77 -13.31 -7.93
CA CYS A 142 2.68 -12.54 -8.77
C CYS A 142 3.81 -11.97 -7.91
N THR A 143 4.84 -11.46 -8.58
CA THR A 143 5.95 -10.75 -7.95
C THR A 143 6.11 -9.39 -8.58
N TYR A 144 6.52 -8.41 -7.77
CA TYR A 144 6.74 -7.03 -8.18
C TYR A 144 7.84 -6.43 -7.29
N LYS A 145 8.21 -5.17 -7.53
CA LYS A 145 9.29 -4.49 -6.80
C LYS A 145 8.79 -3.22 -6.13
N ILE A 146 9.32 -2.92 -4.95
CA ILE A 146 9.14 -1.61 -4.31
C ILE A 146 10.51 -0.96 -4.17
N ARG A 147 10.69 0.24 -4.68
CA ARG A 147 11.94 0.99 -4.57
C ARG A 147 12.08 1.58 -3.17
N LYS A 148 13.23 1.40 -2.55
CA LYS A 148 13.48 1.79 -1.15
C LYS A 148 13.60 3.29 -0.94
N GLU A 149 13.99 4.05 -1.97
CA GLU A 149 14.21 5.49 -1.86
C GLU A 149 12.91 6.29 -1.68
N ASP A 150 11.81 5.84 -2.29
CA ASP A 150 10.56 6.62 -2.38
C ASP A 150 9.29 5.77 -2.38
N SER A 151 9.40 4.47 -2.04
CA SER A 151 8.28 3.55 -1.95
C SER A 151 7.46 3.40 -3.24
N MET A 152 8.08 3.68 -4.39
CA MET A 152 7.44 3.47 -5.70
C MET A 152 7.42 2.00 -6.09
N VAL A 153 6.29 1.57 -6.63
CA VAL A 153 5.98 0.21 -7.07
C VAL A 153 6.32 0.05 -8.55
N PHE A 154 7.01 -1.04 -8.87
CA PHE A 154 7.37 -1.42 -10.22
C PHE A 154 6.95 -2.86 -10.51
N ASP A 155 6.50 -3.15 -11.73
CA ASP A 155 6.42 -4.54 -12.20
C ASP A 155 7.83 -5.13 -12.45
N THR A 156 7.90 -6.41 -12.81
CA THR A 156 9.16 -7.08 -13.15
C THR A 156 9.79 -6.61 -14.46
N ALA A 157 9.05 -5.88 -15.30
CA ALA A 157 9.54 -5.27 -16.53
C ALA A 157 10.10 -3.84 -16.32
N GLY A 158 9.92 -3.26 -15.12
CA GLY A 158 10.39 -1.93 -14.75
C GLY A 158 9.38 -0.80 -14.98
N THR A 159 8.10 -1.11 -15.24
CA THR A 159 7.03 -0.11 -15.33
C THR A 159 6.69 0.43 -13.94
N ASN A 160 6.69 1.75 -13.76
CA ASN A 160 6.31 2.40 -12.50
C ASN A 160 4.78 2.55 -12.39
N TYR A 161 4.19 2.04 -11.30
CA TYR A 161 2.75 2.11 -11.04
C TYR A 161 2.36 3.19 -10.02
N GLY A 162 3.30 3.76 -9.26
CA GLY A 162 3.06 4.77 -8.22
C GLY A 162 3.46 4.31 -6.83
N HIS A 163 2.95 4.95 -5.79
CA HIS A 163 3.31 4.70 -4.40
C HIS A 163 2.66 3.43 -3.85
N THR A 164 3.40 2.62 -3.07
CA THR A 164 2.82 1.43 -2.43
C THR A 164 1.64 1.79 -1.52
N ILE A 165 0.64 0.91 -1.49
CA ILE A 165 -0.47 1.02 -0.53
C ILE A 165 -0.09 0.48 0.85
N LEU A 166 1.01 -0.26 0.99
CA LEU A 166 1.29 -1.06 2.18
C LEU A 166 1.72 -0.24 3.39
N TRP A 167 2.30 0.94 3.15
CA TRP A 167 2.76 1.83 4.21
C TRP A 167 2.86 3.29 3.78
N ASP A 168 2.88 4.16 4.78
CA ASP A 168 3.23 5.57 4.74
C ASP A 168 4.49 5.76 5.61
N ASP A 169 5.55 6.38 5.08
CA ASP A 169 6.75 6.65 5.85
C ASP A 169 6.62 7.95 6.65
N LEU A 170 5.93 7.84 7.78
CA LEU A 170 5.65 8.95 8.69
C LEU A 170 6.92 9.60 9.28
N GLY A 171 8.05 8.88 9.29
CA GLY A 171 9.29 9.34 9.91
C GLY A 171 10.18 10.15 8.98
N ASN A 172 10.12 9.88 7.68
CA ASN A 172 11.05 10.47 6.72
C ASN A 172 10.37 11.15 5.53
N ALA A 173 9.48 10.43 4.84
CA ALA A 173 8.91 10.85 3.57
C ALA A 173 7.40 10.55 3.55
N PRO A 174 6.61 11.23 4.40
CA PRO A 174 5.19 10.95 4.52
C PRO A 174 4.45 11.28 3.23
N ILE A 175 3.34 10.58 3.00
CA ILE A 175 2.43 10.87 1.91
C ILE A 175 1.86 12.30 2.09
N THR A 176 1.93 13.10 1.02
CA THR A 176 1.47 14.49 1.04
C THR A 176 0.41 14.78 0.00
N VAL A 177 -0.39 15.82 0.24
CA VAL A 177 -1.38 16.31 -0.73
C VAL A 177 -0.68 16.70 -2.04
N ASP A 178 -1.36 16.47 -3.16
CA ASP A 178 -0.90 16.65 -4.54
C ASP A 178 0.18 15.68 -5.03
N GLN A 179 0.71 14.80 -4.16
CA GLN A 179 1.60 13.72 -4.56
C GLN A 179 0.88 12.76 -5.52
N PRO A 180 1.52 12.37 -6.65
CA PRO A 180 1.03 11.27 -7.48
C PRO A 180 1.01 9.97 -6.67
N PHE A 181 -0.15 9.35 -6.56
CA PHE A 181 -0.31 8.09 -5.84
C PHE A 181 -0.27 6.90 -6.79
N GLN A 182 -1.00 6.97 -7.90
CA GLN A 182 -0.96 5.97 -8.96
C GLN A 182 -0.66 6.65 -10.27
N LEU A 183 0.30 6.12 -11.03
CA LEU A 183 0.75 6.68 -12.31
C LEU A 183 0.15 5.96 -13.51
N VAL A 184 -0.09 4.66 -13.35
CA VAL A 184 -0.61 3.80 -14.41
C VAL A 184 -1.86 3.09 -13.91
N GLY A 185 -3.00 3.46 -14.47
CA GLY A 185 -4.25 2.74 -14.33
C GLY A 185 -4.54 1.85 -15.54
N PHE A 186 -5.72 1.22 -15.54
CA PHE A 186 -6.18 0.34 -16.61
C PHE A 186 -6.12 0.95 -18.02
N ALA A 187 -6.40 2.25 -18.15
CA ALA A 187 -6.43 2.95 -19.43
C ALA A 187 -5.06 3.57 -19.84
N GLY A 188 -3.97 3.17 -19.19
CA GLY A 188 -2.59 3.54 -19.57
C GLY A 188 -2.16 4.97 -19.24
N ASN A 189 -3.08 5.87 -18.83
CA ASN A 189 -2.78 7.28 -18.53
C ASN A 189 -3.51 7.84 -17.29
N SER A 190 -4.08 6.99 -16.43
CA SER A 190 -4.78 7.46 -15.23
C SER A 190 -3.77 7.78 -14.13
N VAL A 191 -3.54 9.08 -13.89
CA VAL A 191 -2.77 9.54 -12.72
C VAL A 191 -3.75 9.90 -11.61
N SER A 192 -3.76 9.12 -10.51
CA SER A 192 -4.43 9.53 -9.28
C SER A 192 -3.47 10.31 -8.40
N LYS A 193 -3.99 11.33 -7.72
CA LYS A 193 -3.23 12.16 -6.78
C LYS A 193 -3.86 12.12 -5.42
N VAL A 194 -3.05 12.30 -4.39
CA VAL A 194 -3.53 12.50 -3.04
C VAL A 194 -4.21 13.87 -2.95
N VAL A 195 -5.45 13.90 -2.47
CA VAL A 195 -6.23 15.13 -2.31
C VAL A 195 -6.49 15.48 -0.85
N ASN A 196 -6.28 14.53 0.07
CA ASN A 196 -6.45 14.77 1.49
C ASN A 196 -5.53 13.86 2.30
N VAL A 197 -4.89 14.42 3.32
CA VAL A 197 -4.14 13.70 4.34
C VAL A 197 -4.51 14.30 5.69
N THR A 198 -5.08 13.50 6.59
CA THR A 198 -5.58 13.96 7.89
C THR A 198 -5.22 12.97 8.98
N SER A 199 -4.67 13.45 10.08
CA SER A 199 -4.56 12.66 11.31
C SER A 199 -5.90 12.65 12.04
N LEU A 200 -6.48 11.46 12.22
CA LEU A 200 -7.75 11.25 12.93
C LEU A 200 -7.49 10.72 14.34
N ASP A 201 -8.17 11.32 15.33
CA ASP A 201 -8.18 10.85 16.72
C ASP A 201 -9.16 9.67 16.89
N VAL A 202 -8.95 8.61 16.12
CA VAL A 202 -9.77 7.40 16.13
C VAL A 202 -8.88 6.16 16.24
N SER A 203 -9.43 5.10 16.82
CA SER A 203 -8.86 3.76 16.75
C SER A 203 -9.49 2.98 15.60
N VAL A 204 -8.70 2.16 14.89
CA VAL A 204 -9.24 1.23 13.88
C VAL A 204 -9.33 -0.17 14.47
N ILE A 205 -10.52 -0.76 14.39
CA ILE A 205 -10.84 -2.07 14.92
C ILE A 205 -11.02 -3.05 13.77
N THR A 206 -10.12 -4.01 13.68
CA THR A 206 -10.18 -5.12 12.73
C THR A 206 -10.65 -6.39 13.42
N ARG A 207 -10.86 -7.47 12.66
CA ARG A 207 -11.34 -8.74 13.22
C ARG A 207 -10.37 -9.33 14.25
N THR A 208 -9.08 -9.09 14.05
CA THR A 208 -7.98 -9.76 14.76
C THR A 208 -7.13 -8.78 15.57
N SER A 209 -7.24 -7.47 15.36
CA SER A 209 -6.37 -6.48 15.98
C SER A 209 -7.02 -5.11 16.13
N ASN A 210 -6.53 -4.35 17.12
CA ASN A 210 -6.96 -2.98 17.39
C ASN A 210 -5.76 -2.05 17.20
N PHE A 211 -5.90 -1.07 16.32
CA PHE A 211 -4.90 -0.05 16.06
C PHE A 211 -5.25 1.20 16.86
N THR A 212 -4.30 1.65 17.67
CA THR A 212 -4.48 2.81 18.53
C THR A 212 -4.35 4.09 17.74
N LYS A 213 -5.02 5.13 18.23
CA LYS A 213 -4.86 6.49 17.72
C LYS A 213 -3.42 7.03 17.80
N PRO A 214 -3.04 7.98 16.92
CA PRO A 214 -3.83 8.48 15.78
C PRO A 214 -3.78 7.54 14.57
N VAL A 215 -4.75 7.68 13.69
CA VAL A 215 -4.79 7.00 12.39
C VAL A 215 -4.66 8.05 11.30
N ILE A 216 -3.79 7.80 10.32
CA ILE A 216 -3.57 8.70 9.19
C ILE A 216 -4.53 8.33 8.07
N TYR A 217 -5.47 9.22 7.79
CA TYR A 217 -6.41 9.12 6.68
C TYR A 217 -5.78 9.72 5.43
N VAL A 218 -5.77 8.96 4.33
CA VAL A 218 -5.33 9.42 3.01
C VAL A 218 -6.47 9.20 2.02
N ARG A 219 -6.80 10.24 1.25
CA ARG A 219 -7.74 10.14 0.12
C ARG A 219 -7.04 10.51 -1.17
N THR A 220 -7.27 9.72 -2.21
CA THR A 220 -6.86 10.06 -3.58
C THR A 220 -8.05 10.49 -4.41
N ALA A 221 -7.79 11.21 -5.50
CA ALA A 221 -8.75 11.51 -6.55
C ALA A 221 -8.09 11.40 -7.93
N GLY A 222 -8.91 11.36 -8.98
CA GLY A 222 -8.44 11.58 -10.35
C GLY A 222 -8.32 10.34 -11.24
N GLY A 223 -8.90 9.20 -10.87
CA GLY A 223 -9.11 8.13 -11.83
C GLY A 223 -10.34 8.41 -12.68
N MET A 224 -10.08 8.62 -13.96
CA MET A 224 -11.13 8.76 -14.97
C MET A 224 -11.77 7.40 -15.26
N SER A 225 -12.93 7.44 -15.94
CA SER A 225 -13.63 6.28 -16.49
C SER A 225 -12.68 5.28 -17.15
N VAL A 226 -12.91 4.00 -16.89
CA VAL A 226 -12.06 2.92 -17.36
C VAL A 226 -12.69 2.31 -18.60
N LYS A 227 -12.04 2.46 -19.76
CA LYS A 227 -12.42 1.72 -20.97
C LYS A 227 -11.83 0.33 -20.92
N THR A 228 -12.67 -0.69 -20.79
CA THR A 228 -12.29 -2.10 -20.86
C THR A 228 -12.70 -2.69 -22.21
N PRO A 229 -12.09 -3.81 -22.66
CA PRO A 229 -12.56 -4.53 -23.85
C PRO A 229 -14.01 -5.03 -23.76
N ILE A 230 -14.59 -5.04 -22.55
CA ILE A 230 -15.99 -5.44 -22.28
C ILE A 230 -16.94 -4.23 -22.13
N GLY A 231 -16.46 -3.00 -22.39
CA GLY A 231 -17.25 -1.77 -22.34
C GLY A 231 -16.58 -0.64 -21.57
N GLU A 232 -17.13 0.58 -21.67
CA GLU A 232 -16.73 1.69 -20.80
C GLU A 232 -17.35 1.49 -19.42
N VAL A 233 -16.51 1.11 -18.45
CA VAL A 233 -16.92 1.08 -17.05
C VAL A 233 -16.57 2.45 -16.45
N SER A 234 -17.54 3.36 -16.55
CA SER A 234 -17.48 4.66 -15.89
C SER A 234 -17.69 4.47 -14.40
N PHE A 235 -16.60 4.41 -13.63
CA PHE A 235 -16.67 4.51 -12.18
C PHE A 235 -16.60 5.99 -11.80
N SER A 236 -17.73 6.56 -11.36
CA SER A 236 -17.68 7.79 -10.58
C SER A 236 -17.00 7.48 -9.24
N GLY A 237 -15.76 7.96 -9.05
CA GLY A 237 -15.07 7.85 -7.76
C GLY A 237 -14.06 6.71 -7.66
N THR A 238 -12.99 6.77 -8.46
CA THR A 238 -11.76 5.98 -8.27
C THR A 238 -10.95 6.40 -7.03
N ASP A 239 -11.60 7.05 -6.08
CA ASP A 239 -10.96 7.63 -4.92
C ASP A 239 -10.57 6.48 -4.01
N ALA A 240 -9.27 6.31 -3.78
CA ALA A 240 -8.81 5.45 -2.71
C ALA A 240 -9.02 6.19 -1.39
N ILE A 241 -9.58 5.48 -0.41
CA ILE A 241 -9.72 5.91 0.97
C ILE A 241 -8.90 4.92 1.80
N LEU A 242 -7.78 5.40 2.34
CA LEU A 242 -6.78 4.58 3.01
C LEU A 242 -6.61 5.07 4.44
N TYR A 243 -6.46 4.13 5.38
CA TYR A 243 -6.18 4.40 6.77
C TYR A 243 -4.88 3.69 7.15
N PHE A 244 -3.89 4.47 7.59
CA PHE A 244 -2.60 3.98 8.05
C PHE A 244 -2.50 4.13 9.57
N ASP A 245 -1.84 3.18 10.22
CA ASP A 245 -1.54 3.26 11.64
C ASP A 245 -0.50 4.38 11.89
N GLY A 246 -0.84 5.36 12.73
CA GLY A 246 0.01 6.53 12.96
C GLY A 246 1.32 6.22 13.72
N SER A 247 1.46 5.01 14.27
CA SER A 247 2.67 4.61 15.00
C SER A 247 3.67 3.85 14.12
N THR A 248 3.17 2.99 13.22
CA THR A 248 3.99 2.11 12.38
C THR A 248 4.03 2.54 10.92
N GLY A 249 3.12 3.41 10.50
CA GLY A 249 2.91 3.77 9.10
C GLY A 249 2.25 2.65 8.28
N MET A 250 1.90 1.50 8.86
CA MET A 250 1.34 0.38 8.12
C MET A 250 -0.10 0.67 7.67
N PHE A 251 -0.45 0.27 6.45
CA PHE A 251 -1.84 0.30 6.01
C PHE A 251 -2.70 -0.65 6.84
N VAL A 252 -3.82 -0.16 7.35
CA VAL A 252 -4.70 -0.89 8.25
C VAL A 252 -6.00 -1.28 7.56
N THR A 253 -6.67 -0.34 6.91
CA THR A 253 -7.95 -0.62 6.25
C THR A 253 -8.26 0.43 5.20
N GLY A 254 -9.12 0.11 4.24
CA GLY A 254 -9.49 1.07 3.23
C GLY A 254 -10.27 0.47 2.07
N LEU A 255 -10.80 1.37 1.27
CA LEU A 255 -11.42 1.07 -0.01
C LEU A 255 -10.58 1.69 -1.10
N PHE A 256 -10.12 0.89 -2.05
CA PHE A 256 -9.34 1.35 -3.19
C PHE A 256 -9.76 0.54 -4.41
N PRO A 257 -10.31 1.18 -5.46
CA PRO A 257 -10.73 0.45 -6.66
C PRO A 257 -9.53 -0.07 -7.46
N THR A 258 -8.36 0.50 -7.22
CA THR A 258 -7.08 0.13 -7.81
C THR A 258 -5.96 0.56 -6.86
N ALA A 259 -4.82 -0.14 -6.92
CA ALA A 259 -3.66 0.08 -6.07
C ALA A 259 -2.40 -0.25 -6.88
N PRO A 260 -1.31 0.54 -6.77
CA PRO A 260 -0.06 0.28 -7.51
C PRO A 260 0.48 -1.15 -7.33
N ASP A 261 0.48 -1.69 -6.10
CA ASP A 261 0.93 -3.06 -5.78
C ASP A 261 0.13 -4.15 -6.50
N LEU A 262 -1.18 -3.91 -6.67
CA LEU A 262 -2.07 -4.82 -7.41
C LEU A 262 -1.90 -4.63 -8.93
N ALA A 263 -1.76 -3.39 -9.38
CA ALA A 263 -1.62 -3.04 -10.79
C ALA A 263 -0.33 -3.58 -11.41
N ALA A 264 0.78 -3.54 -10.67
CA ALA A 264 2.06 -4.18 -11.04
C ALA A 264 1.93 -5.71 -11.22
N CYS A 265 0.88 -6.29 -10.65
CA CYS A 265 0.53 -7.69 -10.73
C CYS A 265 -0.55 -8.00 -11.78
N GLY A 266 -0.87 -7.08 -12.68
CA GLY A 266 -1.88 -7.27 -13.72
C GLY A 266 -3.32 -7.22 -13.21
N VAL A 267 -3.53 -6.90 -11.92
CA VAL A 267 -4.86 -6.62 -11.39
C VAL A 267 -5.30 -5.25 -11.86
N LYS A 268 -6.48 -5.23 -12.47
CA LYS A 268 -7.02 -4.13 -13.23
C LYS A 268 -8.01 -3.31 -12.41
N LEU A 269 -8.77 -4.00 -11.58
CA LEU A 269 -9.77 -3.42 -10.70
C LEU A 269 -9.97 -4.35 -9.51
N VAL A 270 -10.19 -3.77 -8.33
CA VAL A 270 -10.67 -4.51 -7.17
C VAL A 270 -11.82 -3.78 -6.49
N TYR A 271 -12.69 -4.53 -5.84
CA TYR A 271 -13.65 -4.02 -4.89
C TYR A 271 -13.72 -4.99 -3.73
N PHE A 272 -13.26 -4.54 -2.58
CA PHE A 272 -13.26 -5.33 -1.36
C PHE A 272 -14.36 -4.85 -0.43
N MET A 273 -15.05 -5.78 0.21
CA MET A 273 -16.14 -5.47 1.12
C MET A 273 -16.14 -6.40 2.32
N ASP A 274 -15.55 -5.94 3.41
CA ASP A 274 -15.52 -6.65 4.69
C ASP A 274 -16.90 -6.58 5.36
N GLN A 275 -17.63 -7.69 5.29
CA GLN A 275 -18.99 -7.77 5.81
C GLN A 275 -19.01 -7.83 7.35
N TRP A 276 -17.93 -8.31 7.98
CA TRP A 276 -17.80 -8.26 9.43
C TRP A 276 -17.69 -6.81 9.92
N GLY A 277 -16.84 -6.00 9.29
CA GLY A 277 -16.68 -4.57 9.57
C GLY A 277 -17.97 -3.79 9.33
N MET A 278 -18.71 -4.13 8.28
CA MET A 278 -20.06 -3.60 8.03
C MET A 278 -21.04 -3.96 9.15
N TYR A 279 -21.04 -5.21 9.62
CA TYR A 279 -21.89 -5.66 10.72
C TYR A 279 -21.55 -4.88 12.00
N MET A 280 -20.27 -4.78 12.35
CA MET A 280 -19.82 -4.07 13.54
C MET A 280 -20.17 -2.58 13.49
N SER A 281 -19.95 -1.93 12.35
CA SER A 281 -20.29 -0.52 12.16
C SER A 281 -21.79 -0.23 12.25
N ARG A 282 -22.65 -1.21 11.95
CA ARG A 282 -24.12 -1.07 12.04
C ARG A 282 -24.66 -1.34 13.43
N ASN A 283 -24.11 -2.33 14.14
CA ASN A 283 -24.69 -2.86 15.37
C ASN A 283 -23.90 -2.51 16.64
N HIS A 284 -22.63 -2.12 16.49
CA HIS A 284 -21.70 -1.88 17.60
C HIS A 284 -20.95 -0.55 17.43
N LYS A 285 -21.57 0.43 16.76
CA LYS A 285 -20.95 1.73 16.53
C LYS A 285 -20.64 2.41 17.87
N GLU A 286 -19.39 2.84 18.02
CA GLU A 286 -18.91 3.58 19.18
C GLU A 286 -18.14 4.82 18.71
N ASP A 287 -18.27 5.93 19.44
CA ASP A 287 -17.54 7.15 19.12
C ASP A 287 -16.03 6.95 19.28
N GLY A 288 -15.24 7.50 18.35
CA GLY A 288 -13.79 7.34 18.33
C GLY A 288 -13.30 5.97 17.85
N LYS A 289 -14.19 5.08 17.39
CA LYS A 289 -13.82 3.79 16.78
C LYS A 289 -14.29 3.72 15.32
N LEU A 290 -13.38 3.31 14.46
CA LEU A 290 -13.66 2.92 13.08
C LEU A 290 -13.51 1.41 12.96
N TYR A 291 -14.55 0.70 12.54
CA TYR A 291 -14.39 -0.72 12.18
C TYR A 291 -13.89 -0.84 10.74
N THR A 292 -13.24 -1.96 10.41
CA THR A 292 -12.77 -2.27 9.06
C THR A 292 -13.75 -1.82 7.97
N TYR A 293 -13.22 -1.13 6.96
CA TYR A 293 -13.95 -0.65 5.80
C TYR A 293 -13.23 -1.08 4.52
N GLY A 294 -13.96 -1.71 3.59
CA GLY A 294 -13.38 -2.27 2.37
C GLY A 294 -12.60 -3.55 2.66
N ILE A 295 -11.28 -3.47 2.77
CA ILE A 295 -10.41 -4.55 3.25
C ILE A 295 -9.71 -4.12 4.54
N GLY A 296 -9.43 -5.05 5.46
CA GLY A 296 -8.78 -4.75 6.74
C GLY A 296 -7.57 -5.62 7.01
N PHE A 297 -6.67 -5.12 7.84
CA PHE A 297 -5.55 -5.88 8.38
C PHE A 297 -6.08 -7.15 9.07
N TYR A 298 -5.36 -8.24 8.87
CA TYR A 298 -5.72 -9.55 9.40
C TYR A 298 -4.57 -10.17 10.20
N ASP A 299 -3.35 -10.19 9.66
CA ASP A 299 -2.22 -10.84 10.30
C ASP A 299 -0.87 -10.34 9.76
N THR A 300 0.19 -10.46 10.56
CA THR A 300 1.57 -10.15 10.15
C THR A 300 2.57 -10.79 11.11
N ASN A 301 3.76 -11.12 10.60
CA ASN A 301 4.94 -11.41 11.42
C ASN A 301 5.89 -10.21 11.56
N ALA A 302 5.47 -9.01 11.14
CA ALA A 302 6.25 -7.80 11.32
C ALA A 302 6.45 -7.52 12.81
N GLU A 303 7.70 -7.33 13.20
CA GLU A 303 8.06 -6.88 14.53
C GLU A 303 7.92 -5.37 14.58
N PHE A 304 6.75 -4.89 14.96
CA PHE A 304 6.60 -3.50 15.37
C PHE A 304 7.30 -3.37 16.72
N GLY A 305 8.44 -2.69 16.74
CA GLY A 305 9.16 -2.46 17.98
C GLY A 305 8.17 -1.92 19.00
N VAL A 306 8.18 -2.45 20.22
CA VAL A 306 7.59 -1.72 21.34
C VAL A 306 8.21 -0.34 21.24
N ALA A 307 7.40 0.71 21.09
CA ALA A 307 7.89 2.06 21.19
C ALA A 307 8.64 2.09 22.52
N GLU A 308 9.97 2.02 22.49
CA GLU A 308 10.73 2.37 23.66
C GLU A 308 10.22 3.77 23.94
N THR A 309 9.59 3.93 25.11
CA THR A 309 9.50 5.24 25.70
C THR A 309 10.94 5.65 25.90
N VAL A 310 11.54 6.20 24.85
CA VAL A 310 12.70 7.02 24.97
C VAL A 310 12.17 8.13 25.84
N GLN A 311 12.39 7.99 27.15
CA GLN A 311 12.47 9.16 27.97
C GLN A 311 13.45 10.01 27.22
N PHE A 312 12.96 11.08 26.61
CA PHE A 312 13.79 12.23 26.35
C PHE A 312 14.23 12.68 27.74
N SER A 313 15.23 12.00 28.32
CA SER A 313 16.28 12.73 28.99
C SER A 313 16.80 13.59 27.86
N LYS A 314 16.41 14.86 27.92
CA LYS A 314 17.04 15.90 27.13
C LYS A 314 18.52 15.65 27.29
N SER A 315 19.16 15.10 26.26
CA SER A 315 20.57 14.76 26.35
C SER A 315 21.28 16.07 26.69
N GLU A 316 21.79 16.16 27.92
CA GLU A 316 22.61 17.28 28.37
C GLU A 316 23.99 17.27 27.69
N THR A 317 24.21 16.44 26.68
CA THR A 317 25.28 16.72 25.72
C THR A 317 24.77 17.72 24.71
N ASP A 318 25.04 18.98 25.04
CA ASP A 318 24.92 20.17 24.21
C ASP A 318 25.61 19.94 22.83
N THR A 319 24.87 19.35 21.89
CA THR A 319 25.18 19.40 20.45
C THR A 319 25.28 20.85 19.95
N LYS A 320 24.73 21.79 20.74
CA LYS A 320 25.00 23.22 20.66
C LYS A 320 26.50 23.52 20.77
N TYR A 321 27.24 22.93 21.71
CA TYR A 321 28.71 23.13 21.78
C TYR A 321 29.44 22.45 20.64
N LEU A 322 28.97 21.31 20.14
CA LEU A 322 29.59 20.67 18.97
C LEU A 322 29.44 21.56 17.72
N TYR A 323 28.24 22.08 17.47
CA TYR A 323 27.98 23.07 16.43
C TYR A 323 28.81 24.34 16.64
N THR A 324 28.88 24.84 17.88
CA THR A 324 29.65 26.06 18.21
C THR A 324 31.15 25.83 18.04
N ALA A 325 31.68 24.65 18.40
CA ALA A 325 33.08 24.26 18.22
C ALA A 325 33.43 24.12 16.74
N VAL A 326 32.54 23.52 15.93
CA VAL A 326 32.72 23.43 14.48
C VAL A 326 32.69 24.83 13.84
N VAL A 327 31.76 25.70 14.25
CA VAL A 327 31.71 27.10 13.79
C VAL A 327 32.96 27.88 14.22
N LEU A 328 33.43 27.72 15.46
CA LEU A 328 34.66 28.35 15.95
C LEU A 328 35.90 27.87 15.21
N LEU A 329 36.00 26.57 14.92
CA LEU A 329 37.09 26.00 14.12
C LEU A 329 37.05 26.52 12.68
N LEU A 330 35.86 26.70 12.10
CA LEU A 330 35.69 27.32 10.78
C LEU A 330 36.12 28.79 10.78
N VAL A 331 35.74 29.56 11.81
CA VAL A 331 36.16 30.96 11.98
C VAL A 331 37.68 31.06 12.17
N LEU A 332 38.28 30.22 13.03
CA LEU A 332 39.73 30.16 13.23
C LEU A 332 40.47 29.77 11.96
N ALA A 333 39.98 28.79 11.22
CA ALA A 333 40.57 28.40 9.93
C ALA A 333 40.52 29.54 8.91
N VAL A 334 39.44 30.33 8.88
CA VAL A 334 39.31 31.54 8.05
C VAL A 334 40.28 32.62 8.50
N VAL A 335 40.41 32.89 9.81
CA VAL A 335 41.33 33.90 10.35
C VAL A 335 42.80 33.54 10.10
N VAL A 336 43.19 32.28 10.29
CA VAL A 336 44.56 31.80 10.01
C VAL A 336 44.85 31.86 8.51
N ALA A 337 43.90 31.48 7.67
CA ALA A 337 44.04 31.58 6.22
C ALA A 337 44.10 33.04 5.73
N TRP A 338 43.44 33.97 6.42
CA TRP A 338 43.48 35.40 6.12
C TRP A 338 44.79 36.04 6.56
N ARG A 339 45.32 35.68 7.74
CA ARG A 339 46.64 36.11 8.22
C ARG A 339 47.80 35.59 7.36
N LYS A 340 47.70 34.39 6.79
CA LYS A 340 48.72 33.85 5.86
C LYS A 340 48.68 34.48 4.46
N ARG A 341 47.72 35.38 4.19
CA ARG A 341 47.57 36.11 2.91
C ARG A 341 47.96 37.59 2.98
N GLN A 342 48.18 38.13 4.18
CA GLN A 342 48.91 39.38 4.38
C GLN A 342 50.41 39.07 4.47
#